data_AF-A0A537S5A2-F1
#
_entry.id   AF-A0A537S5A2-F1
#
_cell.length_a   1.000
_cell.length_b   1.000
_cell.length_c   1.000
_cell.angle_alpha   90.00
_cell.angle_beta   90.00
_cell.angle_gamma   90.00
#
_symmetry.space_group_name_H-M   'P 1'
#
loop_
_entity.id
_entity.type
_entity.pdbx_description
1 polymer ?
#
loop_
_entity_poly.entity_id
_entity_poly.type
_entity_poly.pdbx_seq_one_letter_code
_entity_poly.pdbx_strand_id
1 'polypeptide(L)'
;MHMTARFFLSLGNVFFSLLLGAVALGFFWMYFPDLTLQLFKWAGTLRESLLSSAWSARYEVALRLFVDERQIVYMGFVLATRIVVGLIIVLVSRFLGGKAEQEFPI
;
A
#
# COMPACT_ATOMS: atom_id res chain seq x y z
N MET A 1 -19.94 13.84 -19.55
CA MET A 1 -18.94 12.78 -19.83
C MET A 1 -17.57 12.96 -19.15
N HIS A 2 -17.26 14.08 -18.47
CA HIS A 2 -15.94 14.28 -17.82
C HIS A 2 -15.76 13.54 -16.48
N MET A 3 -16.83 13.31 -15.71
CA MET A 3 -16.73 12.74 -14.36
C MET A 3 -16.45 11.23 -14.38
N THR A 4 -17.04 10.51 -15.33
CA THR A 4 -16.83 9.06 -15.50
C THR A 4 -15.39 8.74 -15.91
N ALA A 5 -14.81 9.51 -16.85
CA ALA A 5 -13.41 9.32 -17.26
C ALA A 5 -12.43 9.54 -16.10
N ARG A 6 -12.62 10.59 -15.29
CA ARG A 6 -11.80 10.84 -14.08
C ARG A 6 -11.94 9.73 -13.05
N PHE A 7 -13.14 9.17 -12.89
CA PHE A 7 -13.39 8.04 -12.01
C PHE A 7 -12.62 6.79 -12.47
N PHE A 8 -12.69 6.44 -13.76
CA PHE A 8 -11.94 5.29 -14.30
C PHE A 8 -10.43 5.46 -14.21
N LEU A 9 -9.92 6.68 -14.42
CA LEU A 9 -8.49 6.97 -14.25
C LEU A 9 -8.05 6.82 -12.78
N SER A 10 -8.85 7.32 -11.84
CA SER A 10 -8.58 7.15 -10.41
C SER A 10 -8.64 5.69 -9.99
N LEU A 11 -9.67 4.97 -10.43
CA LEU A 11 -9.84 3.54 -10.16
C LEU A 11 -8.70 2.71 -10.75
N GLY A 12 -8.31 3.00 -11.99
CA GLY A 12 -7.17 2.39 -12.65
C GLY A 12 -5.88 2.62 -11.87
N ASN A 13 -5.61 3.85 -11.43
CA ASN A 13 -4.43 4.15 -10.62
C ASN A 13 -4.40 3.37 -9.29
N VAL A 14 -5.54 3.27 -8.60
CA VAL A 14 -5.65 2.44 -7.39
C VAL A 14 -5.41 0.98 -7.72
N PHE A 15 -6.02 0.46 -8.78
CA PHE A 15 -5.86 -0.93 -9.21
C PHE A 15 -4.41 -1.27 -9.57
N PHE A 16 -3.73 -0.41 -10.33
CA PHE A 16 -2.31 -0.59 -10.65
C PHE A 16 -1.43 -0.55 -9.41
N SER A 17 -1.73 0.32 -8.45
CA SER A 17 -1.01 0.36 -7.17
C SER A 17 -1.18 -0.94 -6.38
N LEU A 18 -2.37 -1.54 -6.39
CA LEU A 18 -2.63 -2.83 -5.77
C LEU A 18 -1.87 -3.96 -6.48
N LEU A 19 -1.85 -3.94 -7.82
CA LEU A 19 -1.13 -4.93 -8.62
C LEU A 19 0.39 -4.84 -8.40
N LEU A 20 0.95 -3.63 -8.42
CA LEU A 20 2.38 -3.39 -8.16
C LEU A 20 2.78 -3.83 -6.75
N GLY A 21 1.95 -3.55 -5.75
CA GLY A 21 2.17 -4.05 -4.39
C GLY A 21 2.19 -5.59 -4.33
N ALA A 22 1.30 -6.27 -5.07
CA ALA A 22 1.24 -7.73 -5.11
C ALA A 22 2.49 -8.32 -5.80
N VAL A 23 2.91 -7.73 -6.92
CA VAL A 23 4.11 -8.15 -7.64
C VAL A 23 5.36 -7.93 -6.79
N ALA A 24 5.47 -6.79 -6.10
CA ALA A 24 6.58 -6.50 -5.21
C ALA A 24 6.65 -7.48 -4.03
N LEU A 25 5.50 -7.80 -3.43
CA LEU A 25 5.44 -8.81 -2.36
C LEU A 25 5.85 -10.20 -2.88
N GLY A 26 5.36 -10.62 -4.05
CA GLY A 26 5.74 -11.89 -4.68
C GLY A 26 7.23 -11.97 -5.00
N PHE A 27 7.81 -10.87 -5.50
CA PHE A 27 9.25 -10.75 -5.73
C PHE A 27 10.03 -10.89 -4.42
N PHE A 28 9.65 -10.16 -3.36
CA PHE A 28 10.31 -10.28 -2.06
C PHE A 28 10.20 -11.67 -1.47
N TRP A 29 9.03 -12.31 -1.59
CA TRP A 29 8.85 -13.67 -1.12
C TRP A 29 9.78 -14.67 -1.84
N MET A 30 9.97 -14.52 -3.15
CA MET A 30 10.81 -15.43 -3.93
C MET A 30 12.31 -15.20 -3.71
N TYR A 31 12.77 -13.95 -3.60
CA TYR A 31 14.19 -13.61 -3.54
C TYR A 31 14.72 -13.32 -2.13
N PHE A 32 13.85 -12.96 -1.18
CA PHE A 32 14.20 -12.58 0.19
C PHE A 32 13.27 -13.23 1.23
N PRO A 33 13.22 -14.58 1.28
CA PRO A 33 12.28 -15.28 2.15
C PRO A 33 12.43 -14.94 3.63
N ASP A 34 13.66 -14.73 4.12
CA ASP A 34 13.92 -14.35 5.51
C ASP A 34 13.34 -12.98 5.88
N LEU A 35 13.47 -12.00 4.97
CA LEU A 35 12.89 -10.66 5.17
C LEU A 35 11.36 -10.74 5.16
N THR A 36 10.79 -11.48 4.20
CA THR A 36 9.34 -11.68 4.12
C THR A 36 8.80 -12.35 5.38
N LEU A 37 9.52 -13.35 5.92
CA LEU A 37 9.14 -14.01 7.17
C LEU A 37 9.23 -13.07 8.38
N GLN A 38 10.24 -12.20 8.44
CA GLN A 38 10.33 -11.15 9.46
C GLN A 38 9.18 -10.15 9.37
N LEU A 39 8.78 -9.74 8.15
CA LEU A 39 7.64 -8.84 7.94
C LEU A 39 6.33 -9.46 8.42
N PHE A 40 6.10 -10.74 8.15
CA PHE A 40 4.92 -11.44 8.68
C PHE A 40 4.93 -11.55 10.21
N LYS A 41 6.08 -11.86 10.81
CA LYS A 41 6.22 -11.87 12.28
C LYS A 41 5.90 -10.50 12.88
N TRP A 42 6.44 -9.44 12.28
CA TRP A 42 6.19 -8.07 12.71
C TRP A 42 4.70 -7.69 12.56
N ALA A 43 4.08 -8.07 11.44
CA ALA A 43 2.64 -7.89 11.24
C ALA A 43 1.80 -8.64 12.29
N GLY A 44 2.22 -9.84 12.70
CA GLY A 44 1.60 -10.57 13.81
C GLY A 44 1.72 -9.82 15.14
N THR A 45 2.89 -9.27 15.45
CA THR A 45 3.08 -8.43 16.65
C THR A 45 2.21 -7.17 16.63
N LEU A 46 2.10 -6.52 15.47
CA LEU A 46 1.22 -5.36 15.29
C LEU A 46 -0.25 -5.73 15.48
N ARG A 47 -0.69 -6.85 14.89
CA ARG A 47 -2.05 -7.36 15.05
C ARG A 47 -2.37 -7.62 16.52
N GLU A 48 -1.48 -8.29 17.24
CA GLU A 48 -1.68 -8.57 18.66
C GLU A 48 -1.71 -7.27 19.49
N SER A 49 -0.87 -6.29 19.14
CA SER A 49 -0.88 -4.96 19.77
C SER A 49 -2.23 -4.26 19.56
N LEU A 50 -2.80 -4.32 18.35
CA LEU A 50 -4.11 -3.76 18.03
C LEU A 50 -5.25 -4.50 18.77
N LEU A 51 -5.17 -5.81 18.87
CA LEU A 51 -6.16 -6.63 19.58
C LEU A 51 -6.12 -6.39 21.09
N SER A 52 -4.94 -6.22 21.68
CA SER A 52 -4.78 -5.91 23.10
C SER A 52 -5.43 -4.57 23.51
N SER A 53 -5.65 -3.66 22.55
CA SER A 53 -6.35 -2.40 22.76
C SER A 53 -7.87 -2.50 22.61
N ALA A 54 -8.43 -3.63 22.16
CA ALA A 54 -9.87 -3.80 21.98
C ALA A 54 -10.55 -4.18 23.30
N TRP A 55 -11.26 -3.23 23.91
CA TRP A 55 -11.85 -3.40 25.25
C TRP A 55 -13.07 -4.32 25.34
N SER A 56 -13.64 -4.75 24.21
CA SER A 56 -14.79 -5.67 24.20
C SER A 56 -14.50 -6.89 23.34
N ALA A 57 -14.82 -8.08 23.87
CA ALA A 57 -14.63 -9.36 23.19
C ALA A 57 -15.36 -9.41 21.82
N ARG A 58 -16.44 -8.64 21.65
CA ARG A 58 -17.16 -8.55 20.36
C ARG A 58 -16.34 -7.83 19.30
N TYR A 59 -15.59 -6.80 19.66
CA TYR A 59 -14.70 -6.08 18.73
C TYR A 59 -13.46 -6.90 18.42
N GLU A 60 -12.93 -7.65 19.37
CA GLU A 60 -11.76 -8.50 19.19
C GLU A 60 -12.01 -9.59 18.13
N VAL A 61 -13.16 -10.26 18.18
CA VAL A 61 -13.54 -11.28 17.18
C VAL A 61 -13.66 -10.68 15.78
N ALA A 62 -14.26 -9.48 15.66
CA ALA A 62 -14.35 -8.79 14.39
C ALA A 62 -12.97 -8.39 13.87
N LEU A 63 -12.12 -7.80 14.71
CA LEU A 63 -10.76 -7.40 14.33
C LEU A 63 -9.91 -8.61 13.89
N ARG A 64 -9.97 -9.74 14.60
CA ARG A 64 -9.24 -10.96 14.21
C ARG A 64 -9.61 -11.47 12.84
N LEU A 65 -10.85 -11.25 12.42
CA LEU A 65 -11.39 -11.70 11.13
C LEU A 65 -11.03 -10.74 9.99
N PHE A 66 -11.01 -9.43 10.25
CA PHE A 66 -10.69 -8.41 9.24
C PHE A 66 -9.20 -8.08 9.12
N VAL A 67 -8.41 -8.35 10.16
CA VAL A 67 -6.99 -7.99 10.23
C VAL A 67 -6.16 -9.27 10.24
N ASP A 68 -5.82 -9.74 9.04
CA ASP A 68 -4.88 -10.86 8.81
C ASP A 68 -3.45 -10.29 8.63
N GLU A 69 -2.44 -10.98 9.16
CA GLU A 69 -1.03 -10.62 8.99
C GLU A 69 -0.67 -10.46 7.51
N ARG A 70 -1.25 -11.30 6.64
CA ARG A 70 -1.02 -11.23 5.19
C ARG A 70 -1.50 -9.93 4.58
N GLN A 71 -2.65 -9.45 5.04
CA GLN A 71 -3.23 -8.21 4.54
C GLN A 71 -2.44 -7.00 5.01
N ILE A 72 -1.95 -7.00 6.26
CA ILE A 72 -1.09 -5.95 6.79
C ILE A 72 0.20 -5.84 5.96
N VAL A 73 0.89 -6.96 5.71
CA VAL A 73 2.11 -6.96 4.91
C VAL A 73 1.85 -6.50 3.48
N TYR A 74 0.78 -7.00 2.85
CA TYR A 74 0.37 -6.57 1.52
C TYR A 74 0.12 -5.05 1.45
N MET A 75 -0.64 -4.50 2.41
CA MET A 75 -0.88 -3.06 2.50
C MET A 75 0.44 -2.28 2.65
N GLY A 76 1.38 -2.78 3.45
CA GLY A 76 2.72 -2.21 3.57
C GLY A 76 3.45 -2.12 2.23
N PHE A 77 3.41 -3.18 1.42
CA PHE A 77 3.99 -3.20 0.07
C PHE A 77 3.27 -2.26 -0.90
N VAL A 78 1.94 -2.17 -0.86
CA VAL A 78 1.17 -1.23 -1.67
C VAL A 78 1.56 0.22 -1.34
N LEU A 79 1.73 0.54 -0.06
CA LEU A 79 2.17 1.87 0.37
C LEU A 79 3.62 2.16 -0.03
N ALA A 80 4.53 1.21 0.18
CA ALA A 80 5.93 1.34 -0.19
C ALA A 80 6.08 1.56 -1.70
N THR A 81 5.40 0.77 -2.52
CA THR A 81 5.41 0.93 -3.99
C THR A 81 4.84 2.26 -4.43
N ARG A 82 3.78 2.78 -3.78
CA ARG A 82 3.27 4.13 -4.05
C ARG A 82 4.30 5.22 -3.78
N ILE A 83 5.02 5.13 -2.67
CA ILE A 83 6.08 6.08 -2.33
C ILE A 83 7.19 6.01 -3.38
N VAL A 84 7.64 4.81 -3.73
CA VAL A 84 8.67 4.61 -4.76
C VAL A 84 8.23 5.17 -6.11
N VAL A 85 7.01 4.87 -6.57
CA VAL A 85 6.46 5.40 -7.82
C VAL A 85 6.35 6.93 -7.77
N GLY A 86 5.86 7.49 -6.67
CA GLY A 86 5.80 8.95 -6.47
C GLY A 86 7.18 9.61 -6.54
N LEU A 87 8.18 9.00 -5.91
CA LEU A 87 9.57 9.46 -5.96
C LEU A 87 10.14 9.37 -7.38
N ILE A 88 9.87 8.29 -8.12
CA ILE A 88 10.30 8.15 -9.51
C ILE A 88 9.68 9.25 -10.38
N ILE A 89 8.38 9.55 -10.21
CA ILE A 89 7.71 10.61 -10.96
C ILE A 89 8.35 11.97 -10.69
N VAL A 90 8.63 12.30 -9.43
CA VAL A 90 9.29 13.55 -9.04
C VAL A 90 10.72 13.63 -9.59
N LEU A 91 11.44 12.51 -9.62
CA LEU A 91 12.80 12.46 -10.12
C LEU A 91 12.81 12.63 -11.64
N VAL A 92 11.96 11.88 -12.36
CA VAL A 92 11.79 12.00 -13.82
C VAL A 92 11.36 13.40 -14.23
N SER A 93 10.42 14.03 -13.52
CA SER A 93 9.98 15.40 -13.84
C SER A 93 11.09 16.42 -13.69
N ARG A 94 11.96 16.25 -12.67
CA ARG A 94 13.18 17.06 -12.51
C ARG A 94 14.18 16.86 -13.65
N PHE A 95 14.38 15.63 -14.12
CA PHE A 95 15.32 15.33 -15.21
C PHE A 95 14.84 15.78 -16.59
N LEU A 96 13.54 15.73 -16.86
CA LEU A 96 12.96 16.14 -18.16
C LEU A 96 12.80 17.66 -18.32
N GLY A 97 13.28 18.47 -17.37
CA GLY A 97 13.27 19.94 -17.50
C GLY A 97 11.87 20.57 -17.55
N GLY A 98 10.82 19.80 -17.21
CA GLY A 98 9.45 20.29 -17.21
C GLY A 98 9.26 21.30 -16.11
N LYS A 99 9.10 22.58 -16.48
CA LYS A 99 8.36 23.54 -15.68
C LYS A 99 7.00 22.92 -15.40
N ALA A 100 6.86 22.28 -14.25
CA ALA A 100 5.56 21.94 -13.69
C ALA A 100 4.92 23.28 -13.34
N GLU A 101 4.30 23.91 -14.33
CA GLU A 101 3.39 25.02 -14.10
C GLU A 101 2.32 24.45 -13.17
N GLN A 102 2.41 24.90 -11.92
CA GLN A 102 1.49 24.61 -10.84
C GLN A 102 0.16 25.28 -11.17
N GLU A 103 -0.60 24.74 -12.10
CA GLU A 103 -2.04 24.95 -12.13
C GLU A 103 -2.68 23.88 -11.25
N PHE A 104 -2.43 23.98 -9.94
CA PHE A 104 -3.34 23.45 -8.93
C PHE A 104 -4.33 24.57 -8.61
N PRO A 105 -5.51 24.64 -9.25
CA PRO A 105 -6.59 25.44 -8.71
C PRO A 105 -7.02 24.78 -7.39
N ILE A 106 -6.69 25.46 -6.30
CA ILE A 106 -7.30 25.28 -4.98
C ILE A 106 -8.80 25.54 -5.09
#